data_AF-A0A2W4WMC8-F1
#
_entry.id   AF-A0A2W4WMC8-F1
#
_cell.length_a   1.000
_cell.length_b   1.000
_cell.length_c   1.000
_cell.angle_alpha   90.00
_cell.angle_beta   90.00
_cell.angle_gamma   90.00
#
_symmetry.space_group_name_H-M   'P 1'
#
loop_
_entity.id
_entity.type
_entity.pdbx_description
1 polymer ?
#
loop_
_entity_poly.entity_id
_entity_poly.type
_entity_poly.pdbx_seq_one_letter_code
_entity_poly.pdbx_strand_id
1 'polypeptide(L)'
;MDGDRPSASHNRDLTALTQAGFWRQSPQPATDLALRGAQYMGVLRDLAVQPQWVSLAEVADPPGVALLWIGQHIHRVNQRLNGILEDLLGCFEPAQRPQVQIFAAPIAPQAGVDGFCTRRTTPITLMVDPGRIVPADWPGLVAHELAHGVASSIEPSEGHGHGFGRAIAHLCLAQDLP
;
A
#
# COMPACT_ATOMS: atom_id res chain seq x y z
N MET A 1 -40.70 -11.44 -10.68
CA MET A 1 -39.91 -10.82 -9.61
C MET A 1 -38.63 -11.61 -9.53
N ASP A 2 -37.52 -11.02 -9.96
CA ASP A 2 -36.28 -10.94 -9.20
C ASP A 2 -35.26 -10.24 -10.10
N GLY A 3 -35.11 -8.94 -9.82
CA GLY A 3 -34.16 -8.07 -10.50
C GLY A 3 -32.77 -8.35 -9.97
N ASP A 4 -31.88 -8.63 -10.91
CA ASP A 4 -30.43 -8.70 -10.73
C ASP A 4 -29.94 -7.41 -10.04
N ARG A 5 -29.57 -7.51 -8.76
CA ARG A 5 -28.89 -6.43 -8.06
C ARG A 5 -27.41 -6.49 -8.44
N PRO A 6 -26.82 -5.44 -9.01
CA PRO A 6 -25.38 -5.40 -9.20
C PRO A 6 -24.69 -5.50 -7.83
N SER A 7 -23.79 -6.46 -7.70
CA SER A 7 -23.04 -6.76 -6.48
C SER A 7 -22.25 -5.53 -6.02
N ALA A 8 -22.48 -5.11 -4.76
CA ALA A 8 -21.83 -3.97 -4.14
C ALA A 8 -20.29 -4.12 -3.99
N SER A 9 -19.74 -5.32 -4.22
CA SER A 9 -18.29 -5.58 -4.20
C SER A 9 -17.57 -4.92 -5.37
N HIS A 10 -18.05 -5.10 -6.61
CA HIS A 10 -17.41 -4.54 -7.80
C HIS A 10 -17.24 -3.01 -7.74
N ASN A 11 -18.19 -2.30 -7.12
CA ASN A 11 -18.15 -0.84 -7.03
C ASN A 11 -17.14 -0.34 -5.98
N ARG A 12 -16.90 -1.10 -4.90
CA ARG A 12 -15.83 -0.80 -3.92
C ARG A 12 -14.45 -1.07 -4.51
N ASP A 13 -14.34 -2.10 -5.35
CA ASP A 13 -13.06 -2.54 -5.93
C ASP A 13 -12.49 -1.52 -6.92
N LEU A 14 -13.34 -0.99 -7.81
CA LEU A 14 -12.98 0.13 -8.68
C LEU A 14 -12.66 1.39 -7.88
N THR A 15 -13.41 1.68 -6.81
CA THR A 15 -13.20 2.88 -5.99
C THR A 15 -11.81 2.88 -5.35
N ALA A 16 -11.36 1.73 -4.83
CA ALA A 16 -10.04 1.61 -4.22
C ALA A 16 -8.88 1.75 -5.23
N LEU A 17 -8.94 1.06 -6.38
CA LEU A 17 -7.94 1.25 -7.46
C LEU A 17 -7.91 2.70 -7.98
N THR A 18 -9.07 3.35 -8.03
CA THR A 18 -9.19 4.77 -8.39
C THR A 18 -8.57 5.66 -7.31
N GLN A 19 -8.69 5.32 -6.03
CA GLN A 19 -8.03 6.04 -4.93
C GLN A 19 -6.50 5.95 -5.05
N ALA A 20 -5.93 4.77 -5.27
CA ALA A 20 -4.49 4.65 -5.50
C ALA A 20 -4.03 5.47 -6.71
N GLY A 21 -4.79 5.42 -7.81
CA GLY A 21 -4.56 6.23 -9.00
C GLY A 21 -4.55 7.73 -8.72
N PHE A 22 -5.51 8.22 -7.94
CA PHE A 22 -5.60 9.63 -7.54
C PHE A 22 -4.36 10.09 -6.76
N TRP A 23 -3.90 9.29 -5.79
CA TRP A 23 -2.76 9.63 -4.94
C TRP A 23 -1.40 9.49 -5.63
N ARG A 24 -1.35 9.05 -6.89
CA ARG A 24 -0.16 9.10 -7.77
C ARG A 24 -0.12 10.36 -8.64
N GLN A 25 -1.16 11.19 -8.65
CA GLN A 25 -1.19 12.42 -9.44
C GLN A 25 -0.62 13.60 -8.64
N SER A 26 0.16 14.44 -9.31
CA SER A 26 0.66 15.70 -8.74
C SER A 26 -0.50 16.58 -8.27
N PRO A 27 -0.35 17.32 -7.15
CA PRO A 27 -1.34 18.31 -6.74
C PRO A 27 -1.49 19.38 -7.82
N GLN A 28 -2.69 19.92 -7.97
CA GLN A 28 -2.94 21.04 -8.86
C GLN A 28 -2.39 22.34 -8.23
N PRO A 29 -2.04 23.37 -9.01
CA PRO A 29 -1.43 24.60 -8.46
C PRO A 29 -2.25 25.30 -7.36
N ALA A 30 -3.58 25.18 -7.38
CA ALA A 30 -4.48 25.80 -6.41
C ALA A 30 -4.89 24.86 -5.25
N THR A 31 -4.28 23.68 -5.15
CA THR A 31 -4.62 22.70 -4.10
C THR A 31 -4.15 23.17 -2.72
N ASP A 32 -5.05 23.11 -1.73
CA ASP A 32 -4.66 23.19 -0.32
C ASP A 32 -3.88 21.94 0.08
N LEU A 33 -2.57 22.09 0.23
CA LEU A 33 -1.65 20.99 0.50
C LEU A 33 -1.85 20.40 1.90
N ALA A 34 -2.17 21.21 2.90
CA ALA A 34 -2.40 20.72 4.26
C ALA A 34 -3.67 19.87 4.31
N LEU A 35 -4.75 20.35 3.67
CA LEU A 35 -5.99 19.59 3.55
C LEU A 35 -5.78 18.31 2.74
N ARG A 36 -5.07 18.38 1.61
CA ARG A 36 -4.73 17.19 0.81
C ARG A 36 -3.94 16.17 1.63
N GLY A 37 -2.97 16.60 2.42
CA GLY A 37 -2.21 15.74 3.33
C GLY A 37 -3.12 15.09 4.39
N ALA A 38 -4.02 15.85 4.99
CA ALA A 38 -4.98 15.33 5.97
C ALA A 38 -5.95 14.31 5.35
N GLN A 39 -6.44 14.58 4.14
CA GLN A 39 -7.29 13.65 3.38
C GLN A 39 -6.54 12.36 3.05
N TYR A 40 -5.27 12.45 2.66
CA TYR A 40 -4.44 11.26 2.42
C TYR A 40 -4.34 10.40 3.68
N MET A 41 -4.02 11.02 4.82
CA MET A 41 -3.94 10.33 6.11
C MET A 41 -5.27 9.71 6.52
N GLY A 42 -6.41 10.34 6.18
CA GLY A 42 -7.74 9.77 6.37
C GLY A 42 -7.93 8.48 5.56
N VAL A 43 -7.62 8.52 4.27
CA VAL A 43 -7.72 7.35 3.37
C VAL A 43 -6.85 6.20 3.90
N LEU A 44 -5.61 6.47 4.30
CA LEU A 44 -4.74 5.44 4.85
C LEU A 44 -5.31 4.80 6.13
N ARG A 45 -5.89 5.59 7.02
CA ARG A 45 -6.50 5.07 8.25
C ARG A 45 -7.73 4.21 7.98
N ASP A 46 -8.54 4.58 6.99
CA ASP A 46 -9.72 3.82 6.59
C ASP A 46 -9.34 2.46 5.98
N LEU A 47 -8.19 2.41 5.30
CA LEU A 47 -7.67 1.19 4.68
C LEU A 47 -6.88 0.30 5.65
N ALA A 48 -6.29 0.87 6.71
CA ALA A 48 -5.39 0.15 7.61
C ALA A 48 -6.09 -0.95 8.43
N VAL A 49 -5.32 -1.98 8.84
CA VAL A 49 -5.82 -3.03 9.76
C VAL A 49 -6.22 -2.42 11.10
N GLN A 50 -5.40 -1.48 11.57
CA GLN A 50 -5.56 -0.71 12.80
C GLN A 50 -5.33 0.76 12.45
N PRO A 51 -6.35 1.64 12.49
CA PRO A 51 -6.20 3.05 12.11
C PRO A 51 -5.08 3.78 12.85
N GLN A 52 -4.85 3.42 14.12
CA GLN A 52 -3.80 3.99 14.97
C GLN A 52 -2.37 3.63 14.54
N TRP A 53 -2.19 2.63 13.66
CA TRP A 53 -0.89 2.35 13.06
C TRP A 53 -0.49 3.42 12.05
N VAL A 54 -1.44 4.20 11.53
CA VAL A 54 -1.15 5.31 10.62
C VAL A 54 -1.18 6.62 11.40
N SER A 55 0.00 7.12 11.76
CA SER A 55 0.14 8.26 12.68
C SER A 55 1.31 9.17 12.34
N LEU A 56 1.11 10.46 12.63
CA LEU A 56 2.16 11.48 12.61
C LEU A 56 2.52 11.94 14.03
N ALA A 57 1.93 11.35 15.07
CA ALA A 57 2.04 11.84 16.44
C ALA A 57 3.48 11.84 16.99
N GLU A 58 4.33 10.98 16.44
CA GLU A 58 5.74 10.84 16.85
C GLU A 58 6.72 11.51 15.89
N VAL A 59 6.22 12.17 14.82
CA VAL A 59 7.04 13.02 13.97
C VAL A 59 7.33 14.30 14.73
N ALA A 60 8.60 14.50 15.10
CA ALA A 60 9.08 15.67 15.82
C ALA A 60 9.14 16.91 14.91
N ASP A 61 7.99 17.34 14.39
CA ASP A 61 7.84 18.49 13.49
C ASP A 61 6.90 19.55 14.07
N PRO A 62 7.06 20.82 13.67
CA PRO A 62 6.06 21.84 13.94
C PRO A 62 4.68 21.41 13.43
N PRO A 63 3.58 21.78 14.11
CA PRO A 63 2.24 21.38 13.71
C PRO A 63 1.96 21.68 12.22
N GLY A 64 1.57 20.66 11.47
CA GLY A 64 1.17 20.78 10.06
C GLY A 64 2.29 20.67 9.02
N VAL A 65 3.58 20.70 9.40
CA VAL A 65 4.69 20.56 8.43
C VAL A 65 4.66 19.22 7.71
N ALA A 66 4.48 18.12 8.46
CA ALA A 66 4.37 16.78 7.87
C ALA A 66 3.16 16.67 6.92
N LEU A 67 2.01 17.28 7.26
CA LEU A 67 0.84 17.28 6.39
C LEU A 67 1.07 18.08 5.10
N LEU A 68 1.73 19.23 5.18
CA LEU A 68 2.14 20.00 4.00
C LEU A 68 3.09 19.20 3.11
N TRP A 69 4.08 18.53 3.72
CA TRP A 69 5.03 17.70 2.98
C TRP A 69 4.31 16.54 2.27
N ILE A 70 3.44 15.82 2.97
CA ILE A 70 2.63 14.74 2.39
C ILE A 70 1.77 15.30 1.25
N GLY A 71 1.04 16.37 1.49
CA GLY A 71 0.21 17.05 0.50
C GLY A 71 0.96 17.38 -0.78
N GLN A 72 2.21 17.83 -0.65
CA GLN A 72 3.07 18.22 -1.76
C GLN A 72 3.72 17.03 -2.47
N HIS A 73 4.24 16.04 -1.72
CA HIS A 73 5.25 15.11 -2.25
C HIS A 73 4.77 13.67 -2.39
N ILE A 74 3.69 13.27 -1.71
CA ILE A 74 3.30 11.86 -1.61
C ILE A 74 3.04 11.19 -2.97
N HIS A 75 2.62 11.97 -3.97
CA HIS A 75 2.40 11.48 -5.33
C HIS A 75 3.64 10.84 -5.95
N ARG A 76 4.82 11.44 -5.74
CA ARG A 76 6.09 10.91 -6.27
C ARG A 76 6.51 9.65 -5.53
N VAL A 77 6.30 9.62 -4.22
CA VAL A 77 6.61 8.45 -3.39
C VAL A 77 5.73 7.27 -3.82
N ASN A 78 4.41 7.49 -3.94
CA ASN A 78 3.48 6.47 -4.41
C ASN A 78 3.76 6.03 -5.85
N GLN A 79 4.17 6.94 -6.75
CA GLN A 79 4.61 6.57 -8.10
C GLN A 79 5.80 5.61 -8.06
N ARG A 80 6.80 5.88 -7.22
CA ARG A 80 7.99 5.02 -7.11
C ARG A 80 7.67 3.66 -6.49
N LEU A 81 6.88 3.64 -5.41
CA LEU A 81 6.41 2.38 -4.82
C LEU A 81 5.56 1.56 -5.80
N ASN A 82 4.74 2.23 -6.61
CA ASN A 82 3.93 1.57 -7.62
C ASN A 82 4.79 0.98 -8.75
N GLY A 83 5.85 1.67 -9.19
CA GLY A 83 6.80 1.10 -10.15
C GLY A 83 7.46 -0.17 -9.62
N ILE A 84 7.92 -0.15 -8.36
CA ILE A 84 8.47 -1.33 -7.68
C ILE A 84 7.43 -2.48 -7.64
N LEU A 85 6.18 -2.17 -7.29
CA LEU A 85 5.10 -3.16 -7.27
C LEU A 85 4.83 -3.73 -8.67
N GLU A 86 4.78 -2.89 -9.71
CA GLU A 86 4.56 -3.31 -11.09
C GLU A 86 5.67 -4.23 -11.60
N ASP A 87 6.93 -3.91 -11.29
CA ASP A 87 8.09 -4.74 -11.62
C ASP A 87 7.98 -6.12 -10.94
N LEU A 88 7.66 -6.15 -9.64
CA LEU A 88 7.42 -7.38 -8.87
C LEU A 88 6.24 -8.20 -9.42
N LEU A 89 5.15 -7.56 -9.83
CA LEU A 89 4.00 -8.24 -10.43
C LEU A 89 4.30 -8.78 -11.84
N GLY A 90 5.34 -8.26 -12.48
CA GLY A 90 5.76 -8.66 -13.83
C GLY A 90 6.10 -10.14 -13.96
N CYS A 91 6.55 -10.79 -12.89
CA CYS A 91 6.95 -12.21 -12.89
C CYS A 91 5.77 -13.21 -12.84
N PHE A 92 4.56 -12.73 -12.55
CA PHE A 92 3.36 -13.56 -12.58
C PHE A 92 2.72 -13.57 -13.97
N GLU A 93 2.18 -14.72 -14.36
CA GLU A 93 1.31 -14.84 -15.54
C GLU A 93 0.13 -13.86 -15.43
N PRO A 94 -0.27 -13.15 -16.50
CA PRO A 94 -1.31 -12.12 -16.43
C PRO A 94 -2.62 -12.57 -15.78
N ALA A 95 -3.03 -13.83 -16.00
CA ALA A 95 -4.23 -14.41 -15.42
C ALA A 95 -4.11 -14.76 -13.93
N GLN A 96 -2.88 -14.82 -13.40
CA GLN A 96 -2.56 -15.17 -12.01
C GLN A 96 -2.08 -13.96 -11.19
N ARG A 97 -1.94 -12.79 -11.82
CA ARG A 97 -1.52 -11.56 -11.14
C ARG A 97 -2.53 -11.16 -10.07
N PRO A 98 -2.11 -11.04 -8.79
CA PRO A 98 -3.02 -10.55 -7.76
C PRO A 98 -3.38 -9.08 -8.03
N GLN A 99 -4.61 -8.70 -7.70
CA GLN A 99 -5.00 -7.29 -7.68
C GLN A 99 -4.47 -6.65 -6.40
N VAL A 100 -3.48 -5.76 -6.54
CA VAL A 100 -2.78 -5.14 -5.43
C VAL A 100 -2.66 -3.63 -5.67
N GLN A 101 -2.78 -2.86 -4.60
CA GLN A 101 -2.45 -1.45 -4.55
C GLN A 101 -1.44 -1.19 -3.44
N ILE A 102 -0.66 -0.12 -3.57
CA ILE A 102 0.37 0.25 -2.60
C ILE A 102 0.30 1.73 -2.24
N PHE A 103 0.52 2.03 -0.97
CA PHE A 103 0.61 3.39 -0.46
C PHE A 103 1.82 3.57 0.46
N ALA A 104 2.44 4.74 0.37
CA ALA A 104 3.36 5.23 1.38
C ALA A 104 2.59 5.68 2.63
N ALA A 105 2.78 5.02 3.76
CA ALA A 105 2.10 5.33 5.00
C ALA A 105 3.12 5.68 6.09
N PRO A 106 2.96 6.82 6.79
CA PRO A 106 3.66 7.03 8.05
C PRO A 106 3.13 6.00 9.06
N ILE A 107 3.94 4.98 9.34
CA ILE A 107 3.58 3.92 10.27
C ILE A 107 4.07 4.36 11.65
N ALA A 108 3.25 4.16 12.67
CA ALA A 108 3.54 4.56 14.04
C ALA A 108 4.51 3.57 14.69
N PRO A 109 5.55 4.00 15.45
CA PRO A 109 6.56 3.07 16.02
C PRO A 109 5.97 1.91 16.83
N GLN A 110 4.88 2.15 17.55
CA GLN A 110 4.17 1.12 18.32
C GLN A 110 3.57 -0.01 17.47
N ALA A 111 3.46 0.16 16.15
CA ALA A 111 3.07 -0.93 15.25
C ALA A 111 4.19 -1.99 15.11
N GLY A 112 5.45 -1.60 15.35
CA GLY A 112 6.60 -2.51 15.32
C GLY A 112 6.96 -3.06 13.95
N VAL A 113 6.47 -2.45 12.87
CA VAL A 113 6.68 -2.87 11.47
C VAL A 113 6.98 -1.67 10.57
N ASP A 114 7.73 -1.88 9.50
CA ASP A 114 8.01 -0.87 8.47
C ASP A 114 7.05 -0.98 7.26
N GLY A 115 6.24 -2.02 7.22
CA GLY A 115 5.18 -2.23 6.23
C GLY A 115 4.16 -3.24 6.75
N PHE A 116 3.00 -3.28 6.11
CA PHE A 116 2.00 -4.33 6.31
C PHE A 116 1.08 -4.45 5.09
N CYS A 117 0.53 -5.64 4.88
CA CYS A 117 -0.55 -5.88 3.93
C CYS A 117 -1.91 -5.98 4.64
N THR A 118 -2.98 -5.57 3.94
CA THR A 118 -4.36 -5.76 4.40
C THR A 118 -5.23 -6.28 3.26
N ARG A 119 -6.00 -7.32 3.59
CA ARG A 119 -6.98 -7.98 2.73
C ARG A 119 -8.42 -7.55 3.04
N ARG A 120 -8.58 -6.51 3.86
CA ARG A 120 -9.90 -5.93 4.18
C ARG A 120 -10.56 -5.27 2.96
N THR A 121 -9.76 -4.98 1.94
CA THR A 121 -10.18 -4.42 0.66
C THR A 121 -9.78 -5.34 -0.47
N THR A 122 -10.54 -5.28 -1.56
CA THR A 122 -10.08 -5.67 -2.88
C THR A 122 -9.92 -4.37 -3.67
N PRO A 123 -8.76 -4.10 -4.31
CA PRO A 123 -7.52 -4.88 -4.30
C PRO A 123 -6.90 -4.99 -2.89
N ILE A 124 -5.99 -5.96 -2.75
CA ILE A 124 -5.12 -6.08 -1.56
C ILE A 124 -4.35 -4.78 -1.41
N THR A 125 -4.31 -4.21 -0.22
CA THR A 125 -3.58 -2.97 0.05
C THR A 125 -2.27 -3.26 0.75
N LEU A 126 -1.17 -2.81 0.19
CA LEU A 126 0.14 -2.75 0.84
C LEU A 126 0.33 -1.34 1.38
N MET A 127 0.76 -1.23 2.63
CA MET A 127 1.21 0.02 3.23
C MET A 127 2.66 -0.14 3.64
N VAL A 128 3.49 0.79 3.19
CA VAL A 128 4.93 0.79 3.44
C VAL A 128 5.32 2.14 4.02
N ASP A 129 6.20 2.19 5.00
CA ASP A 129 6.77 3.42 5.54
C ASP A 129 8.15 3.70 4.93
N PRO A 130 8.20 4.39 3.77
CA PRO A 130 9.46 4.75 3.14
C PRO A 130 10.29 5.76 3.94
N GLY A 131 9.73 6.36 5.01
CA GLY A 131 10.44 7.29 5.88
C GLY A 131 11.38 6.59 6.87
N ARG A 132 11.19 5.28 7.11
CA ARG A 132 11.98 4.48 8.06
C ARG A 132 13.09 3.67 7.42
N ILE A 133 12.99 3.43 6.12
CA ILE A 133 13.91 2.57 5.38
C ILE A 133 14.56 3.34 4.22
N VAL A 134 15.81 2.99 3.90
CA VAL A 134 16.51 3.63 2.79
C VAL A 134 15.90 3.21 1.45
N PRO A 135 15.91 4.08 0.41
CA PRO A 135 15.30 3.76 -0.88
C PRO A 135 15.81 2.49 -1.59
N ALA A 136 17.01 2.02 -1.25
CA ALA A 136 17.58 0.79 -1.78
C ALA A 136 16.86 -0.47 -1.25
N ASP A 137 16.28 -0.40 -0.06
CA ASP A 137 15.64 -1.54 0.60
C ASP A 137 14.13 -1.62 0.30
N TRP A 138 13.57 -0.61 -0.37
CA TRP A 138 12.15 -0.56 -0.72
C TRP A 138 11.69 -1.79 -1.53
N PRO A 139 12.41 -2.27 -2.56
CA PRO A 139 12.01 -3.46 -3.29
C PRO A 139 11.85 -4.70 -2.41
N GLY A 140 12.79 -4.92 -1.48
CA GLY A 140 12.73 -6.04 -0.54
C GLY A 140 11.51 -5.95 0.38
N LEU A 141 11.21 -4.77 0.92
CA LEU A 141 10.03 -4.58 1.76
C LEU A 141 8.72 -4.74 0.98
N VAL A 142 8.62 -4.18 -0.24
CA VAL A 142 7.43 -4.35 -1.08
C VAL A 142 7.24 -5.82 -1.46
N ALA A 143 8.32 -6.54 -1.77
CA ALA A 143 8.28 -7.98 -2.05
C ALA A 143 7.79 -8.76 -0.81
N HIS A 144 8.25 -8.41 0.39
CA HIS A 144 7.80 -9.01 1.64
C HIS A 144 6.28 -8.86 1.84
N GLU A 145 5.76 -7.63 1.70
CA GLU A 145 4.33 -7.38 1.90
C GLU A 145 3.47 -7.98 0.78
N LEU A 146 3.99 -7.98 -0.46
CA LEU A 146 3.34 -8.67 -1.58
C LEU A 146 3.30 -10.18 -1.35
N ALA A 147 4.36 -10.78 -0.82
CA ALA A 147 4.38 -12.21 -0.50
C ALA A 147 3.30 -12.57 0.53
N HIS A 148 3.08 -11.73 1.55
CA HIS A 148 1.94 -11.89 2.44
C HIS A 148 0.61 -11.82 1.68
N GLY A 149 0.43 -10.85 0.78
CA GLY A 149 -0.76 -10.75 -0.07
C GLY A 149 -1.00 -11.98 -0.95
N VAL A 150 0.04 -12.53 -1.56
CA VAL A 150 -0.03 -13.70 -2.46
C VAL A 150 -0.27 -14.99 -1.70
N ALA A 151 0.51 -15.27 -0.65
CA ALA A 151 0.41 -16.49 0.16
C ALA A 151 -0.99 -16.75 0.70
N SER A 152 -1.64 -15.65 1.02
CA SER A 152 -2.98 -15.56 1.57
C SER A 152 -4.09 -15.98 0.61
N SER A 153 -3.81 -16.01 -0.69
CA SER A 153 -4.72 -16.59 -1.69
C SER A 153 -4.62 -18.12 -1.75
N ILE A 154 -3.56 -18.69 -1.18
CA ILE A 154 -3.25 -20.13 -1.17
C ILE A 154 -3.70 -20.77 0.14
N GLU A 155 -3.37 -20.16 1.29
CA GLU A 155 -3.79 -20.63 2.62
C GLU A 155 -4.10 -19.45 3.57
N PRO A 156 -5.18 -19.51 4.38
CA PRO A 156 -5.47 -18.51 5.39
C PRO A 156 -4.55 -18.70 6.61
N SER A 157 -3.29 -18.28 6.49
CA SER A 157 -2.38 -18.13 7.64
C SER A 157 -1.90 -16.70 7.76
N GLU A 158 -1.91 -16.15 8.97
CA GLU A 158 -1.20 -14.92 9.29
C GLU A 158 0.24 -15.32 9.67
N GLY A 159 1.24 -14.76 8.98
CA GLY A 159 2.67 -15.02 9.25
C GLY A 159 3.45 -15.64 8.09
N HIS A 160 4.66 -16.14 8.39
CA HIS A 160 5.64 -16.65 7.41
C HIS A 160 5.53 -18.16 7.17
N GLY A 161 4.31 -18.66 6.99
CA GLY A 161 4.05 -20.08 6.69
C GLY A 161 4.55 -20.53 5.32
N HIS A 162 4.23 -21.77 4.93
CA HIS A 162 4.72 -22.36 3.67
C HIS A 162 4.32 -21.56 2.42
N GLY A 163 3.06 -21.08 2.37
CA GLY A 163 2.59 -20.22 1.28
C GLY A 163 3.40 -18.93 1.14
N PHE A 164 3.75 -18.31 2.26
CA PHE A 164 4.61 -17.12 2.28
C PHE A 164 6.01 -17.45 1.77
N GLY A 165 6.63 -18.50 2.30
CA GLY A 165 7.97 -18.94 1.87
C GLY A 165 8.06 -19.16 0.37
N ARG A 166 7.05 -19.80 -0.23
CA ARG A 166 6.97 -19.98 -1.68
C ARG A 166 6.82 -18.67 -2.44
N ALA A 167 5.96 -17.76 -1.98
CA ALA A 167 5.73 -16.48 -2.61
C ALA A 167 6.99 -15.59 -2.57
N ILE A 168 7.63 -15.46 -1.40
CA ILE A 168 8.83 -14.63 -1.27
C ILE A 168 10.01 -15.22 -2.06
N ALA A 169 10.19 -16.55 -2.06
CA ALA A 169 11.23 -17.18 -2.87
C ALA A 169 11.02 -16.93 -4.38
N HIS A 170 9.78 -17.00 -4.86
CA HIS A 170 9.46 -16.68 -6.25
C HIS A 170 9.79 -15.23 -6.59
N LEU A 171 9.39 -14.28 -5.73
CA LEU A 171 9.65 -12.86 -5.92
C LEU A 171 11.15 -12.53 -5.89
N CYS A 172 11.89 -13.08 -4.93
CA CYS A 172 13.33 -12.85 -4.84
C CYS A 172 14.09 -13.41 -6.05
N LEU A 173 13.74 -14.63 -6.50
CA LEU A 173 14.35 -15.23 -7.69
C LEU A 173 14.06 -14.45 -8.97
N ALA A 174 12.87 -13.86 -9.09
CA ALA A 174 12.49 -13.13 -10.29
C ALA A 174 13.12 -11.74 -10.39
N GLN A 175 13.57 -11.17 -9.27
CA GLN A 175 14.03 -9.78 -9.17
C GLN A 175 15.46 -9.65 -8.63
N ASP A 176 16.19 -10.76 -8.54
CA ASP A 176 17.55 -10.82 -7.98
C ASP A 176 17.67 -10.14 -6.59
N LEU A 177 16.63 -10.30 -5.75
CA LEU A 177 16.65 -9.78 -4.38
C LEU A 177 17.40 -10.76 -3.45
N PRO A 178 18.09 -10.24 -2.41
CA PRO A 178 18.84 -11.05 -1.46
C PRO A 178 17.97 -12.01 -0.63
#